data_AF-S0J685-F1
#
_entry.id   AF-S0J685-F1
#
_cell.length_a   1.000
_cell.length_b   1.000
_cell.length_c   1.000
_cell.angle_alpha   90.00
_cell.angle_beta   90.00
_cell.angle_gamma   90.00
#
_symmetry.space_group_name_H-M   'P 1'
#
loop_
_entity.id
_entity.type
_entity.pdbx_description
1 polymer ?
#
loop_
_entity_poly.entity_id
_entity_poly.type
_entity_poly.pdbx_seq_one_letter_code
_entity_poly.pdbx_strand_id
1 'polypeptide(L)' 'MMKVFICPECGSITTVSRRKEIYCHKCGGTRMIPSRLTFSQYSEMDEQQRKDYSESWLYIRNKTRN' A
#
# COMPACT_ATOMS: atom_id res chain seq x y z
N MET A 1 -13.08 -4.92 -10.55
CA MET A 1 -13.10 -4.10 -9.31
C MET A 1 -11.67 -3.71 -8.98
N MET A 2 -11.40 -2.42 -8.77
CA MET A 2 -10.05 -1.94 -8.42
C MET A 2 -9.69 -2.36 -7.00
N LYS A 3 -8.46 -2.82 -6.80
CA LYS A 3 -7.89 -3.18 -5.50
C LYS A 3 -6.70 -2.29 -5.20
N VAL A 4 -6.53 -1.94 -3.93
CA VAL A 4 -5.42 -1.13 -3.45
C VAL A 4 -4.38 -2.06 -2.82
N PHE A 5 -3.11 -1.86 -3.15
CA PHE A 5 -1.98 -2.60 -2.63
C PHE A 5 -0.99 -1.65 -1.99
N ILE A 6 -0.31 -2.11 -0.95
CA ILE A 6 0.74 -1.37 -0.24
C ILE A 6 2.02 -2.20 -0.19
N CYS A 7 3.16 -1.54 -0.42
CA CYS A 7 4.47 -2.17 -0.32
C CYS A 7 4.81 -2.41 1.16
N PRO A 8 5.14 -3.65 1.56
CA PRO A 8 5.45 -3.96 2.94
C PRO A 8 6.75 -3.35 3.47
N GLU A 9 7.65 -2.91 2.60
CA GLU A 9 8.98 -2.40 2.96
C GLU A 9 9.03 -0.86 2.93
N CYS A 10 8.42 -0.21 1.94
CA CYS A 10 8.48 1.25 1.78
C CYS A 10 7.13 1.96 1.80
N GLY A 11 6.02 1.24 1.99
CA GLY A 11 4.68 1.83 2.12
C GLY A 11 4.08 2.40 0.84
N SER A 12 4.78 2.33 -0.31
CA SER A 12 4.23 2.80 -1.59
C SER A 12 2.89 2.12 -1.90
N ILE A 13 1.90 2.91 -2.26
CA ILE A 13 0.53 2.45 -2.53
C ILE A 13 0.28 2.43 -4.05
N THR A 14 -0.42 1.42 -4.55
CA THR A 14 -0.77 1.29 -5.97
C THR A 14 -2.14 0.66 -6.12
N THR A 15 -2.89 1.09 -7.14
CA THR A 15 -4.22 0.56 -7.45
C THR A 15 -4.19 -0.25 -8.75
N VAL A 16 -4.88 -1.38 -8.77
CA VAL A 16 -4.96 -2.26 -9.96
C VAL A 16 -6.32 -2.90 -10.13
N SER A 17 -6.66 -3.30 -11.35
CA SER A 17 -7.94 -3.95 -11.65
C SER A 17 -7.84 -5.49 -11.67
N ARG A 18 -6.90 -6.05 -12.46
CA ARG A 18 -6.90 -7.47 -12.85
C ARG A 18 -5.72 -8.28 -12.31
N ARG A 19 -4.66 -7.64 -11.82
CA ARG A 19 -3.43 -8.35 -11.41
C ARG A 19 -3.62 -9.05 -10.08
N LYS A 20 -3.30 -10.35 -10.03
CA LYS A 20 -3.28 -11.15 -8.80
C LYS A 20 -2.06 -10.84 -7.94
N GLU A 21 -0.95 -10.51 -8.58
CA GLU A 21 0.35 -10.25 -7.94
C GLU A 21 0.96 -8.98 -8.51
N ILE A 22 1.54 -8.19 -7.61
CA ILE A 22 2.16 -6.91 -7.93
C ILE A 22 3.45 -6.82 -7.15
N TYR A 23 4.44 -6.21 -7.77
CA TYR A 23 5.75 -6.03 -7.20
C TYR A 23 6.09 -4.54 -7.13
N CYS A 24 6.70 -4.13 -6.03
CA CYS A 24 7.08 -2.75 -5.80
C CYS A 24 8.30 -2.41 -6.66
N HIS A 25 8.15 -1.40 -7.52
CA HIS A 25 9.23 -0.91 -8.37
C HIS A 25 10.35 -0.23 -7.57
N LYS A 26 10.05 0.36 -6.41
CA LYS A 26 11.05 1.05 -5.57
C LYS A 26 11.91 0.10 -4.75
N CYS A 27 11.38 -1.07 -4.37
CA CYS A 27 12.07 -2.04 -3.52
C CYS A 27 12.63 -3.22 -4.31
N GLY A 28 12.93 -3.05 -5.61
CA GLY A 28 13.56 -4.11 -6.39
C GLY A 28 12.70 -5.36 -6.57
N GLY A 29 11.38 -5.22 -6.65
CA GLY A 29 10.49 -6.35 -6.90
C GLY A 29 9.90 -7.00 -5.65
N THR A 30 9.88 -6.31 -4.50
CA THR A 30 9.14 -6.79 -3.33
C THR A 30 7.66 -7.00 -3.65
N ARG A 31 7.11 -8.18 -3.38
CA ARG A 31 5.68 -8.45 -3.56
C ARG A 31 4.84 -7.52 -2.67
N MET A 32 3.96 -6.75 -3.30
CA MET A 32 3.01 -5.89 -2.61
C MET A 32 1.85 -6.70 -2.07
N ILE A 33 1.25 -6.21 -0.99
CA ILE A 33 0.14 -6.89 -0.32
C ILE A 33 -1.15 -6.06 -0.38
N PRO A 34 -2.34 -6.69 -0.33
CA PRO A 34 -3.60 -5.97 -0.30
C PRO A 34 -3.64 -4.99 0.88
N SER A 35 -4.01 -3.74 0.58
CA SER A 35 -4.27 -2.72 1.60
C SER A 35 -5.67 -2.91 2.19
N ARG A 36 -5.90 -2.36 3.39
CA ARG A 36 -7.25 -2.25 3.97
C ARG A 36 -8.08 -1.14 3.31
N LEU A 37 -7.46 -0.27 2.51
CA LEU A 37 -8.17 0.75 1.76
C LEU A 37 -8.94 0.13 0.59
N THR A 38 -10.18 0.57 0.44
CA THR A 38 -10.91 0.43 -0.82
C THR A 38 -10.40 1.44 -1.85
N PHE A 39 -10.70 1.21 -3.13
CA PHE A 39 -10.34 2.16 -4.18
C PHE A 39 -10.97 3.53 -3.96
N SER A 40 -12.25 3.59 -3.57
CA SER A 40 -12.97 4.83 -3.31
C SER A 40 -12.32 5.66 -2.20
N GLN A 41 -11.99 5.03 -1.07
CA GLN A 41 -11.27 5.70 0.01
C GLN A 41 -9.92 6.26 -0.47
N TYR A 42 -9.15 5.46 -1.21
CA TYR A 42 -7.85 5.93 -1.73
C TYR A 42 -7.99 7.09 -2.73
N SER A 43 -9.04 7.10 -3.55
CA SER A 43 -9.27 8.18 -4.52
C SER A 43 -9.70 9.49 -3.87
N GLU A 44 -10.36 9.43 -2.72
CA GLU A 44 -10.79 10.62 -1.95
C GLU A 44 -9.67 11.21 -1.08
N MET A 45 -8.61 10.43 -0.82
CA MET A 45 -7.48 10.89 -0.01
C MET A 45 -6.57 11.85 -0.79
N ASP A 46 -6.15 12.93 -0.13
CA ASP A 46 -5.09 13.81 -0.60
C ASP A 46 -3.68 13.19 -0.40
N GLU A 47 -2.64 13.89 -0.86
CA GLU A 47 -1.26 13.40 -0.76
C GLU A 47 -0.77 13.24 0.70
N GLN A 48 -1.18 14.14 1.59
CA GLN A 48 -0.79 14.10 3.00
C GLN A 48 -1.44 12.91 3.70
N GLN A 49 -2.75 12.73 3.50
CA GLN A 49 -3.49 11.58 4.03
C GLN A 49 -2.92 10.25 3.54
N ARG A 50 -2.49 10.17 2.27
CA ARG A 50 -1.84 8.97 1.72
C ARG A 50 -0.49 8.70 2.40
N LYS A 51 0.28 9.75 2.64
CA LYS A 51 1.57 9.67 3.34
C LYS A 51 1.37 9.21 4.79
N ASP A 52 0.47 9.86 5.53
CA ASP A 52 0.16 9.53 6.93
C ASP A 52 -0.33 8.09 7.08
N TYR A 53 -1.18 7.63 6.15
CA TYR A 53 -1.63 6.23 6.10
C TYR A 53 -0.46 5.27 5.91
N SER A 54 0.41 5.55 4.93
CA SER A 54 1.59 4.73 4.64
C SER A 54 2.53 4.64 5.84
N GLU A 55 2.84 5.77 6.47
CA GLU A 55 3.73 5.84 7.64
C GLU A 55 3.15 5.11 8.85
N SER A 56 1.87 5.36 9.17
CA SER A 56 1.17 4.68 10.26
C SER A 56 1.12 3.16 10.05
N TRP A 57 0.89 2.73 8.81
CA TRP A 57 0.83 1.33 8.46
C TRP A 57 2.20 0.63 8.62
N LEU A 58 3.28 1.27 8.17
CA LEU A 58 4.64 0.76 8.34
C LEU A 58 5.03 0.67 9.82
N TYR A 59 4.67 1.68 10.61
CA TYR A 59 4.94 1.69 12.05
C TYR A 59 4.32 0.47 12.76
N ILE A 60 3.02 0.22 12.53
CA ILE A 60 2.31 -0.93 13.13
C ILE A 60 2.91 -2.26 12.67
N ARG A 61 3.23 -2.37 11.38
CA ARG A 61 3.83 -3.58 10.81
C ARG A 61 5.19 -3.89 11.41
N ASN A 62 6.06 -2.88 11.50
CA ASN A 62 7.42 -3.06 12.03
C ASN A 62 7.38 -3.43 13.51
N LYS A 63 6.43 -2.88 14.28
CA LYS A 63 6.19 -3.30 15.67
C LYS A 63 5.74 -4.76 15.79
N THR A 64 5.09 -5.31 14.77
CA THR A 64 4.64 -6.72 14.76
C THR A 64 5.75 -7.68 14.31
N ARG A 65 6.81 -7.17 13.65
CA ARG A 65 8.00 -7.97 13.24
C ARG A 65 9.03 -8.12 14.35
N ASN A 66 9.00 -7.23 15.35
CA ASN A 66 9.93 -7.16 16.48
C ASN A 66 9.28 -7.77 17.73
#